data_AF-A0A7L1IMM9-F1
#
_entry.id   AF-A0A7L1IMM9-F1
#
_cell.length_a   1.000
_cell.length_b   1.000
_cell.length_c   1.000
_cell.angle_alpha   90.00
_cell.angle_beta   90.00
_cell.angle_gamma   90.00
#
_symmetry.space_group_name_H-M   'P 1'
#
loop_
_entity.id
_entity.type
_entity.pdbx_description
1 polymer ?
#
loop_
_entity_poly.entity_id
_entity_poly.type
_entity_poly.pdbx_seq_one_letter_code
_entity_poly.pdbx_strand_id
1 'polypeptide(L)'
;LPPLKLGHSVCAMKADEGPCKAIHMRYYFNIQSHECEIFEYGGCHGNENNFLTLEECQKKCVVTAPKLLAASVTTAVGLKKPSFCFHEKDPGICRGYFSRYFYNKEKKICEVFKYGGCLGNQNNFKNLEECQTTCQGNLIHILKKAYNCKVSSLTFFFLVFLEPPPIPSFCMTPMDRGLCRAKELRFFYNSSTGRCQPFRYSGCGGNENNFTSRKSCLRICKK
;
A
#
# COMPACT_ATOMS: atom_id res chain seq x y z
N LEU A 1 -20.69 13.78 7.63
CA LEU A 1 -19.57 13.26 8.44
C LEU A 1 -19.14 11.92 7.87
N PRO A 2 -17.88 11.72 7.49
CA PRO A 2 -17.42 10.43 6.97
C PRO A 2 -17.49 9.35 8.07
N PRO A 3 -17.85 8.09 7.75
CA PRO A 3 -18.04 7.05 8.75
C PRO A 3 -16.71 6.64 9.37
N LEU A 4 -16.63 6.73 10.69
CA LEU A 4 -15.50 6.31 11.51
C LEU A 4 -15.30 4.78 11.36
N LYS A 5 -14.11 4.36 10.90
CA LYS A 5 -13.77 2.93 10.75
C LYS A 5 -13.32 2.38 12.10
N LEU A 6 -14.26 1.80 12.83
CA LEU A 6 -13.97 1.07 14.07
C LEU A 6 -13.31 -0.27 13.76
N GLY A 7 -12.12 -0.51 14.33
CA GLY A 7 -11.34 -1.74 14.13
C GLY A 7 -12.05 -3.02 14.61
N HIS A 8 -13.04 -2.90 15.49
CA HIS A 8 -13.90 -3.98 15.95
C HIS A 8 -15.34 -3.46 16.11
N SER A 9 -16.32 -4.12 15.49
CA SER A 9 -17.74 -3.75 15.54
C SER A 9 -18.32 -3.72 16.96
N VAL A 10 -17.72 -4.48 17.87
CA VAL A 10 -18.03 -4.52 19.31
C VAL A 10 -17.92 -3.15 19.96
N CYS A 11 -16.86 -2.40 19.65
CA CYS A 11 -16.61 -1.09 20.25
C CYS A 11 -17.62 -0.02 19.77
N ALA A 12 -18.49 -0.34 18.80
CA ALA A 12 -19.51 0.56 18.29
C ALA A 12 -20.84 0.45 19.06
N MET A 13 -20.97 -0.59 19.89
CA MET A 13 -22.17 -0.82 20.69
C MET A 13 -22.22 0.20 21.84
N LYS A 14 -23.42 0.57 22.28
CA LYS A 14 -23.59 1.43 23.47
C LYS A 14 -23.31 0.62 24.74
N ALA A 15 -22.98 1.30 25.85
CA ALA A 15 -23.04 0.69 27.16
C ALA A 15 -24.44 0.08 27.40
N ASP A 16 -24.47 -1.13 27.95
CA ASP A 16 -25.71 -1.86 28.25
C ASP A 16 -25.64 -2.42 29.66
N GLU A 17 -26.43 -1.84 30.55
CA GLU A 17 -26.49 -2.17 31.98
C GLU A 17 -27.14 -3.55 32.21
N GLY A 18 -27.95 -4.03 31.26
CA GLY A 18 -28.74 -5.23 31.43
C GLY A 18 -29.87 -5.09 32.46
N PRO A 19 -30.67 -6.15 32.68
CA PRO A 19 -31.86 -6.10 33.53
C PRO A 19 -31.58 -6.37 35.02
N CYS A 20 -30.39 -6.84 35.37
CA CYS A 20 -30.02 -7.09 36.77
C CYS A 20 -29.67 -5.78 37.50
N LYS A 21 -29.75 -5.78 38.84
CA LYS A 21 -29.59 -4.57 39.68
C LYS A 21 -28.33 -4.56 40.56
N ALA A 22 -27.35 -5.41 40.27
CA ALA A 22 -26.06 -5.34 40.94
C ALA A 22 -25.25 -4.17 40.36
N ILE A 23 -24.40 -3.53 41.15
CA ILE A 23 -23.57 -2.42 40.68
C ILE A 23 -22.16 -2.96 40.44
N HIS A 24 -21.84 -3.23 39.17
CA HIS A 24 -20.48 -3.55 38.75
C HIS A 24 -19.92 -2.41 37.91
N MET A 25 -18.87 -1.74 38.40
CA MET A 25 -18.16 -0.74 37.61
C MET A 25 -17.38 -1.44 36.49
N ARG A 26 -17.75 -1.13 35.24
CA ARG A 26 -17.14 -1.69 34.02
C ARG A 26 -16.72 -0.57 33.09
N TYR A 27 -15.87 -0.89 32.13
CA TYR A 27 -15.43 0.03 31.08
C TYR A 27 -16.13 -0.29 29.76
N TYR A 28 -16.53 0.74 29.02
CA TYR A 28 -17.00 0.62 27.64
C TYR A 28 -16.32 1.67 26.78
N PHE A 29 -16.20 1.41 25.48
CA PHE A 29 -15.69 2.40 24.55
C PHE A 29 -16.81 3.33 24.10
N ASN A 30 -16.68 4.61 24.40
CA ASN A 30 -17.58 5.65 23.95
C ASN A 30 -17.11 6.21 22.61
N ILE A 31 -17.90 5.98 21.56
CA ILE A 31 -17.57 6.43 20.20
C ILE A 31 -17.68 7.95 20.01
N GLN A 32 -18.35 8.68 20.92
CA GLN A 32 -18.51 10.13 20.84
C GLN A 32 -17.28 10.84 21.41
N SER A 33 -16.79 10.40 22.56
CA SER A 33 -15.56 10.92 23.18
C SER A 33 -14.29 10.27 22.62
N HIS A 34 -14.43 9.11 21.96
CA HIS A 34 -13.32 8.24 21.55
C HIS A 34 -12.49 7.69 22.72
N GLU A 35 -13.09 7.59 23.90
CA GLU A 35 -12.42 7.17 25.13
C GLU A 35 -13.10 5.95 25.74
N CYS A 36 -12.34 5.23 26.58
CA CYS A 36 -12.88 4.16 27.42
C CYS A 36 -13.40 4.78 28.72
N GLU A 37 -14.71 4.76 28.89
CA GLU A 37 -15.43 5.37 30.02
C GLU A 37 -16.00 4.30 30.94
N ILE A 38 -16.27 4.67 32.19
CA ILE A 38 -16.89 3.77 33.17
C ILE A 38 -18.41 3.82 33.04
N PHE A 39 -19.07 2.67 33.19
CA PHE A 39 -20.52 2.57 33.32
C PHE A 39 -20.92 1.52 34.37
N GLU A 40 -22.15 1.60 34.86
CA GLU A 40 -22.72 0.64 35.81
C GLU A 40 -23.29 -0.56 35.06
N TYR A 41 -22.72 -1.74 35.28
CA TYR A 41 -23.24 -2.98 34.74
C TYR A 41 -24.03 -3.74 35.81
N GLY A 42 -25.27 -4.07 35.47
CA GLY A 42 -26.27 -4.74 36.30
C GLY A 42 -25.89 -6.15 36.77
N GLY A 43 -24.88 -6.77 36.15
CA GLY A 43 -24.37 -8.10 36.52
C GLY A 43 -24.91 -9.26 35.69
N CYS A 44 -25.84 -9.01 34.76
CA CYS A 44 -26.31 -10.02 33.81
C CYS A 44 -26.74 -9.41 32.47
N HIS A 45 -26.77 -10.23 31.42
CA HIS A 45 -26.97 -9.81 30.03
C HIS A 45 -25.93 -8.76 29.57
N GLY A 46 -26.35 -7.64 28.99
CA GLY A 46 -25.45 -6.67 28.39
C GLY A 46 -24.96 -7.06 27.00
N ASN A 47 -23.92 -6.36 26.55
CA ASN A 47 -23.26 -6.64 25.27
C ASN A 47 -21.72 -6.69 25.41
N GLU A 48 -21.04 -6.94 24.30
CA GLU A 48 -19.59 -7.17 24.28
C GLU A 48 -18.73 -5.89 24.47
N ASN A 49 -19.32 -4.70 24.45
CA ASN A 49 -18.65 -3.45 24.82
C ASN A 49 -18.68 -3.25 26.35
N ASN A 50 -18.18 -4.27 27.06
CA ASN A 50 -18.17 -4.34 28.51
C ASN A 50 -16.86 -5.02 28.96
N PHE A 51 -15.97 -4.23 29.52
CA PHE A 51 -14.62 -4.63 29.90
C PHE A 51 -14.42 -4.49 31.41
N LEU A 52 -13.67 -5.41 32.00
CA LEU A 52 -13.42 -5.38 33.44
C LEU A 52 -12.42 -4.27 33.80
N THR A 53 -11.46 -3.99 32.92
CA THR A 53 -10.39 -3.03 33.16
C THR A 53 -10.28 -2.01 32.03
N LEU A 54 -9.78 -0.81 32.37
CA LEU A 54 -9.48 0.24 31.41
C LEU A 54 -8.51 -0.26 30.33
N GLU A 55 -7.49 -1.02 30.72
CA GLU A 55 -6.49 -1.56 29.80
C GLU A 55 -7.10 -2.52 28.78
N GLU A 56 -8.02 -3.39 29.20
CA GLU A 56 -8.72 -4.31 28.31
C GLU A 56 -9.54 -3.55 27.25
N CYS A 57 -10.28 -2.53 27.69
CA CYS A 57 -11.03 -1.65 26.81
C CYS A 57 -10.09 -0.92 25.83
N GLN A 58 -9.02 -0.29 26.33
CA GLN A 58 -8.08 0.47 25.52
C GLN A 58 -7.39 -0.43 24.49
N LYS A 59 -6.93 -1.60 24.90
CA LYS A 59 -6.26 -2.56 24.00
C LYS A 59 -7.18 -3.03 22.88
N LYS A 60 -8.48 -3.22 23.16
CA LYS A 60 -9.46 -3.73 22.19
C LYS A 60 -10.04 -2.63 21.30
N CYS A 61 -10.25 -1.43 21.84
CA CYS A 61 -11.02 -0.37 21.18
C CYS A 61 -10.23 0.92 20.88
N VAL A 62 -9.21 1.25 21.66
CA VAL A 62 -8.38 2.45 21.42
C VAL A 62 -7.28 2.15 20.41
N VAL A 63 -7.35 2.82 19.27
CA VAL A 63 -6.28 2.80 18.26
C VAL A 63 -5.29 3.90 18.59
N THR A 64 -4.26 3.60 19.39
CA THR A 64 -3.26 4.57 19.80
C THR A 64 -2.33 4.96 18.63
N ALA A 65 -2.04 6.24 18.48
CA ALA A 65 -1.18 6.80 17.43
C ALA A 65 0.22 6.14 17.22
N PRO A 66 0.85 5.47 18.20
CA PRO A 66 2.06 4.67 17.93
C PRO A 66 1.82 3.46 16.99
N LYS A 67 0.60 2.91 16.91
CA LYS A 67 0.19 1.94 15.88
C LYS A 67 -0.10 2.60 14.53
N LEU A 68 -0.37 3.91 14.50
CA LEU A 68 -0.48 4.71 13.27
C LEU A 68 0.89 5.16 12.75
N LEU A 69 1.90 5.30 13.61
CA LEU A 69 3.28 5.67 13.23
C LEU A 69 4.14 4.46 12.82
N ALA A 70 3.92 3.27 13.40
CA ALA A 70 4.45 2.03 12.82
C ALA A 70 3.76 1.66 11.48
N ALA A 71 2.54 2.18 11.25
CA ALA A 71 1.81 2.04 9.99
C ALA A 71 2.18 3.10 8.93
N SER A 72 2.86 4.20 9.29
CA SER A 72 3.27 5.27 8.37
C SER A 72 4.79 5.42 8.20
N VAL A 73 5.60 4.60 8.87
CA VAL A 73 7.07 4.49 8.66
C VAL A 73 7.47 3.14 8.02
N THR A 74 6.52 2.35 7.52
CA THR A 74 6.76 1.30 6.49
C THR A 74 6.50 1.82 5.07
N THR A 75 6.40 3.14 4.92
CA THR A 75 6.18 3.87 3.65
C THR A 75 7.46 4.01 2.81
N ALA A 76 8.32 2.99 2.83
CA ALA A 76 9.47 2.95 1.93
C ALA A 76 9.74 1.56 1.33
N VAL A 77 9.38 0.44 1.98
CA VAL A 77 9.54 -0.90 1.42
C VAL A 77 8.59 -1.91 2.14
N GLY A 78 7.56 -2.46 1.47
CA GLY A 78 7.02 -3.79 1.79
C GLY A 78 5.64 -3.96 2.47
N LEU A 79 4.57 -3.94 1.67
CA LEU A 79 3.52 -4.99 1.56
C LEU A 79 2.90 -5.59 2.85
N LYS A 80 1.93 -4.93 3.50
CA LYS A 80 0.94 -5.64 4.32
C LYS A 80 -0.48 -5.48 3.79
N LYS A 81 -1.05 -6.60 3.34
CA LYS A 81 -2.43 -6.72 2.83
C LYS A 81 -3.42 -6.62 3.99
N PRO A 82 -4.63 -6.06 3.77
CA PRO A 82 -5.68 -6.06 4.79
C PRO A 82 -5.96 -7.46 5.34
N SER A 83 -6.29 -7.57 6.62
CA SER A 83 -6.54 -8.87 7.29
C SER A 83 -7.69 -9.65 6.65
N PHE A 84 -8.73 -8.95 6.18
CA PHE A 84 -9.87 -9.60 5.51
C PHE A 84 -9.49 -10.32 4.22
N CYS A 85 -8.37 -9.96 3.57
CA CYS A 85 -7.90 -10.69 2.39
C CYS A 85 -7.59 -12.15 2.72
N PHE A 86 -7.37 -12.52 3.99
CA PHE A 86 -7.08 -13.88 4.41
C PHE A 86 -8.33 -14.69 4.82
N HIS A 87 -9.51 -14.09 4.77
CA HIS A 87 -10.77 -14.78 5.02
C HIS A 87 -11.13 -15.67 3.83
N GLU A 88 -11.91 -16.73 4.07
CA GLU A 88 -12.40 -17.59 2.99
C GLU A 88 -13.54 -16.95 2.21
N LYS A 89 -13.89 -17.50 1.05
CA LYS A 89 -15.12 -17.10 0.34
C LYS A 89 -16.34 -17.49 1.16
N ASP A 90 -17.29 -16.57 1.31
CA ASP A 90 -18.53 -16.80 2.07
C ASP A 90 -19.76 -16.44 1.22
N PRO A 91 -20.49 -17.45 0.70
CA PRO A 91 -21.72 -17.25 -0.06
C PRO A 91 -22.86 -16.60 0.74
N GLY A 92 -22.84 -16.67 2.07
CA GLY A 92 -23.95 -16.23 2.93
C GLY A 92 -25.20 -17.11 2.84
N ILE A 93 -26.26 -16.70 3.53
CA ILE A 93 -27.51 -17.49 3.68
C ILE A 93 -28.50 -17.29 2.53
N CYS A 94 -28.42 -16.16 1.81
CA CYS A 94 -29.34 -15.86 0.73
C CYS A 94 -29.07 -16.74 -0.51
N ARG A 95 -30.09 -16.97 -1.34
CA ARG A 95 -30.03 -17.89 -2.49
C ARG A 95 -29.85 -17.17 -3.85
N GLY A 96 -29.41 -15.92 -3.83
CA GLY A 96 -29.04 -15.18 -5.03
C GLY A 96 -27.86 -15.81 -5.78
N TYR A 97 -27.69 -15.38 -7.02
CA TYR A 97 -26.64 -15.86 -7.93
C TYR A 97 -25.80 -14.67 -8.41
N PHE A 98 -25.07 -14.06 -7.49
CA PHE A 98 -24.18 -12.93 -7.81
C PHE A 98 -22.75 -13.41 -7.98
N SER A 99 -22.17 -13.23 -9.17
CA SER A 99 -20.74 -13.46 -9.38
C SER A 99 -19.94 -12.37 -8.67
N ARG A 100 -19.09 -12.77 -7.73
CA ARG A 100 -18.19 -11.91 -6.96
C ARG A 100 -16.78 -12.46 -7.01
N TYR A 101 -15.81 -11.67 -6.58
CA TYR A 101 -14.41 -12.06 -6.51
C TYR A 101 -13.97 -12.13 -5.04
N PHE A 102 -13.12 -13.10 -4.72
CA PHE A 102 -12.44 -13.17 -3.44
C PHE A 102 -10.96 -13.45 -3.67
N TYR A 103 -10.11 -12.99 -2.76
CA TYR A 103 -8.69 -13.31 -2.79
C TYR A 103 -8.47 -14.69 -2.18
N ASN A 104 -7.98 -15.62 -2.99
CA ASN A 104 -7.54 -16.92 -2.53
C ASN A 104 -6.13 -16.79 -1.92
N LYS A 105 -6.01 -16.98 -0.60
CA LYS A 105 -4.72 -16.90 0.12
C LYS A 105 -3.73 -18.01 -0.24
N GLU A 106 -4.22 -19.19 -0.63
CA GLU A 106 -3.42 -20.35 -1.00
C GLU A 106 -2.79 -20.13 -2.38
N LYS A 107 -3.62 -19.77 -3.35
CA LYS A 107 -3.18 -19.52 -4.73
C LYS A 107 -2.63 -18.10 -4.95
N LYS A 108 -2.83 -17.21 -3.97
CA LYS A 108 -2.45 -15.78 -4.03
C LYS A 108 -3.06 -15.04 -5.22
N ILE A 109 -4.24 -15.48 -5.69
CA ILE A 109 -4.97 -14.90 -6.81
C ILE A 109 -6.42 -14.57 -6.46
N CYS A 110 -6.99 -13.59 -7.14
CA CYS A 110 -8.41 -13.28 -7.04
C CYS A 110 -9.21 -14.23 -7.94
N GLU A 111 -10.14 -14.98 -7.34
CA GLU A 111 -10.98 -15.96 -8.02
C GLU A 111 -12.45 -15.57 -7.92
N VAL A 112 -13.25 -16.02 -8.90
CA VAL A 112 -14.71 -15.82 -8.87
C VAL A 112 -15.35 -16.82 -7.89
N PHE A 113 -16.36 -16.37 -7.16
CA PHE A 113 -17.26 -17.23 -6.40
C PHE A 113 -18.71 -16.77 -6.51
N LYS A 114 -19.65 -17.68 -6.20
CA LYS A 114 -21.07 -17.39 -6.14
C LYS A 114 -21.42 -16.82 -4.77
N TYR A 115 -21.91 -15.58 -4.75
CA TYR A 115 -22.43 -14.91 -3.57
C TYR A 115 -23.97 -14.90 -3.56
N GLY A 116 -24.53 -15.26 -2.42
CA GLY A 116 -25.96 -15.40 -2.18
C GLY A 116 -26.73 -14.08 -2.11
N GLY A 117 -26.04 -12.94 -1.95
CA GLY A 117 -26.65 -11.61 -1.96
C GLY A 117 -26.89 -10.99 -0.59
N CYS A 118 -26.65 -11.72 0.51
CA CYS A 118 -26.68 -11.16 1.86
C CYS A 118 -25.68 -11.87 2.77
N LEU A 119 -25.33 -11.21 3.88
CA LEU A 119 -24.27 -11.63 4.81
C LEU A 119 -22.93 -11.83 4.07
N GLY A 120 -22.07 -12.74 4.53
CA GLY A 120 -20.74 -12.92 3.97
C GLY A 120 -19.67 -12.18 4.77
N ASN A 121 -18.48 -12.09 4.18
CA ASN A 121 -17.35 -11.36 4.76
C ASN A 121 -16.74 -10.35 3.78
N GLN A 122 -15.73 -9.62 4.24
CA GLN A 122 -15.07 -8.53 3.51
C GLN A 122 -14.17 -8.99 2.34
N ASN A 123 -13.87 -10.29 2.21
CA ASN A 123 -13.18 -10.84 1.05
C ASN A 123 -14.17 -11.09 -0.10
N ASN A 124 -14.92 -10.05 -0.48
CA ASN A 124 -16.02 -10.10 -1.43
C ASN A 124 -16.06 -8.81 -2.25
N PHE A 125 -15.57 -8.89 -3.48
CA PHE A 125 -15.40 -7.76 -4.38
C PHE A 125 -16.32 -7.88 -5.57
N LYS A 126 -16.81 -6.74 -6.09
CA LYS A 126 -17.74 -6.72 -7.21
C LYS A 126 -17.04 -7.03 -8.53
N ASN A 127 -15.78 -6.64 -8.66
CA ASN A 127 -14.98 -6.81 -9.88
C ASN A 127 -13.58 -7.32 -9.52
N LEU A 128 -12.90 -7.89 -10.53
CA LEU A 128 -11.57 -8.46 -10.36
C LEU A 128 -10.57 -7.40 -9.90
N GLU A 129 -10.55 -6.23 -10.55
CA GLU A 129 -9.59 -5.14 -10.29
C GLU A 129 -9.59 -4.67 -8.84
N GLU A 130 -10.77 -4.48 -8.25
CA GLU A 130 -10.97 -4.13 -6.85
C GLU A 130 -10.32 -5.18 -5.92
N CYS A 131 -10.51 -6.46 -6.22
CA CYS A 131 -9.86 -7.54 -5.49
C CYS A 131 -8.34 -7.52 -5.65
N GLN A 132 -7.82 -7.32 -6.86
CA GLN A 132 -6.37 -7.37 -7.10
C GLN A 132 -5.65 -6.19 -6.43
N THR A 133 -6.22 -5.00 -6.56
CA THR A 133 -5.66 -3.77 -6.00
C THR A 133 -5.69 -3.79 -4.47
N THR A 134 -6.73 -4.36 -3.88
CA THR A 134 -6.89 -4.47 -2.42
C THR A 134 -6.05 -5.61 -1.82
N CYS A 135 -6.08 -6.79 -2.45
CA CYS A 135 -5.57 -8.02 -1.84
C CYS A 135 -4.45 -8.72 -2.61
N GLN A 136 -4.28 -8.55 -3.93
CA GLN A 136 -3.10 -9.10 -4.62
C GLN A 136 -1.88 -8.20 -4.42
N GLY A 137 -2.08 -6.89 -4.29
CA GLY A 137 -0.98 -5.93 -4.16
C GLY A 137 -0.19 -5.91 -5.45
N ASN A 138 -0.75 -5.29 -6.48
CA ASN A 138 -0.06 -5.18 -7.76
C ASN A 138 0.98 -4.06 -7.62
N LEU A 139 2.27 -4.41 -7.55
CA LEU A 139 3.38 -3.45 -7.51
C LEU A 139 3.23 -2.42 -8.65
N ILE A 140 2.70 -2.86 -9.79
CA ILE A 140 2.37 -2.04 -10.96
C ILE A 140 1.28 -1.00 -10.67
N HIS A 141 0.26 -1.31 -9.86
CA HIS A 141 -0.84 -0.39 -9.55
C HIS A 141 -0.46 0.67 -8.50
N ILE A 142 0.40 0.32 -7.54
CA ILE A 142 0.95 1.28 -6.56
C ILE A 142 1.85 2.30 -7.27
N LEU A 143 2.66 1.84 -8.24
CA LEU A 143 3.48 2.71 -9.08
C LEU A 143 2.63 3.59 -10.01
N LYS A 144 1.54 3.06 -10.60
CA LYS A 144 0.57 3.87 -11.36
C LYS A 144 -0.10 4.96 -10.52
N LYS A 145 -0.45 4.69 -9.26
CA LYS A 145 -1.13 5.65 -8.39
C LYS A 145 -0.20 6.76 -7.88
N ALA A 146 1.05 6.43 -7.57
CA ALA A 146 2.09 7.42 -7.26
C ALA A 146 2.41 8.31 -8.48
N TYR A 147 2.31 7.75 -9.69
CA TYR A 147 2.50 8.47 -10.95
C TYR A 147 1.31 9.37 -11.33
N ASN A 148 0.07 8.95 -11.05
CA ASN A 148 -1.14 9.76 -11.26
C ASN A 148 -1.27 10.97 -10.34
N CYS A 149 -0.45 11.10 -9.29
CA CYS A 149 -0.40 12.30 -8.47
C CYS A 149 0.42 13.44 -9.13
N LYS A 150 0.95 13.24 -10.35
CA LYS A 150 1.82 14.22 -11.02
C LYS A 150 1.46 14.68 -12.43
N VAL A 151 0.40 14.23 -13.11
CA VAL A 151 0.12 14.76 -14.47
C VAL A 151 -1.37 14.79 -14.82
N SER A 152 -1.99 15.96 -14.66
CA SER A 152 -3.29 16.34 -15.24
C SER A 152 -3.16 16.81 -16.71
N SER A 153 -2.22 16.26 -17.48
CA SER A 153 -1.97 16.74 -18.85
C SER A 153 -1.84 15.58 -19.84
N LEU A 154 -2.95 15.40 -20.54
CA LEU A 154 -3.28 14.61 -21.72
C LEU A 154 -2.14 14.15 -22.67
N THR A 155 -2.38 13.00 -23.31
CA THR A 155 -2.11 12.64 -24.74
C THR A 155 -0.88 11.83 -25.20
N PHE A 156 -0.15 11.10 -24.36
CA PHE A 156 0.88 10.15 -24.86
C PHE A 156 1.09 9.09 -23.76
N PHE A 157 0.92 7.77 -23.91
CA PHE A 157 1.10 6.92 -25.07
C PHE A 157 0.41 5.56 -24.78
N PHE A 158 -0.43 5.12 -25.72
CA PHE A 158 -0.65 3.70 -25.98
C PHE A 158 0.72 3.02 -26.23
N LEU A 159 0.89 1.76 -25.80
CA LEU A 159 2.06 0.87 -26.07
C LEU A 159 3.27 0.95 -25.11
N VAL A 160 3.19 0.33 -23.91
CA VAL A 160 4.41 -0.14 -23.20
C VAL A 160 4.17 -1.54 -22.63
N PHE A 161 4.21 -2.54 -23.50
CA PHE A 161 4.49 -3.94 -23.11
C PHE A 161 5.93 -4.36 -23.49
N LEU A 162 6.79 -3.48 -24.04
CA LEU A 162 8.12 -3.87 -24.56
C LEU A 162 9.16 -2.73 -24.57
N GLU A 163 9.45 -2.06 -23.45
CA GLU A 163 10.68 -1.25 -23.40
C GLU A 163 11.57 -1.59 -22.20
N PRO A 164 12.87 -1.91 -22.44
CA PRO A 164 13.83 -2.13 -21.37
C PRO A 164 13.93 -0.87 -20.50
N PRO A 165 14.24 -1.02 -19.20
CA PRO A 165 14.22 0.09 -18.26
C PRO A 165 15.04 1.28 -18.78
N PRO A 166 14.50 2.51 -18.72
CA PRO A 166 15.08 3.67 -19.38
C PRO A 166 16.54 3.86 -18.93
N ILE A 167 17.40 4.09 -19.92
CA ILE A 167 18.82 4.42 -19.72
C ILE A 167 18.88 5.75 -18.94
N PRO A 168 19.80 5.92 -17.96
CA PRO A 168 19.91 7.18 -17.23
C PRO A 168 20.06 8.40 -18.15
N SER A 169 19.37 9.51 -17.84
CA SER A 169 19.33 10.69 -18.70
C SER A 169 20.70 11.30 -18.97
N PHE A 170 21.64 11.20 -18.01
CA PHE A 170 23.01 11.64 -18.22
C PHE A 170 23.73 10.87 -19.33
N CYS A 171 23.36 9.61 -19.62
CA CYS A 171 23.95 8.89 -20.76
C CYS A 171 23.62 9.57 -22.11
N MET A 172 22.58 10.42 -22.15
CA MET A 172 22.17 11.14 -23.34
C MET A 172 22.87 12.49 -23.52
N THR A 173 23.65 12.95 -22.54
CA THR A 173 24.43 14.20 -22.70
C THR A 173 25.61 13.98 -23.63
N PRO A 174 26.03 14.97 -24.42
CA PRO A 174 27.22 14.85 -25.27
C PRO A 174 28.48 14.64 -24.43
N MET A 175 29.57 14.18 -25.05
CA MET A 175 30.87 14.21 -24.38
C MET A 175 31.24 15.65 -24.01
N ASP A 176 31.57 15.88 -22.74
CA ASP A 176 32.06 17.16 -22.29
C ASP A 176 33.54 17.04 -21.93
N ARG A 177 34.37 17.70 -22.74
CA ARG A 177 35.81 17.73 -22.55
C ARG A 177 36.19 18.33 -21.20
N GLY A 178 35.40 19.25 -20.65
CA GLY A 178 35.74 20.02 -19.46
C GLY A 178 36.64 21.22 -19.75
N LEU A 179 37.00 21.96 -18.70
CA LEU A 179 37.64 23.28 -18.77
C LEU A 179 39.16 23.28 -18.51
N CYS A 180 39.72 22.14 -18.12
CA CYS A 180 41.14 22.01 -17.73
C CYS A 180 42.06 21.66 -18.93
N ARG A 181 43.30 21.23 -18.67
CA ARG A 181 44.32 20.96 -19.72
C ARG A 181 44.88 19.53 -19.73
N ALA A 182 44.41 18.64 -18.86
CA ALA A 182 44.80 17.24 -18.89
C ALA A 182 44.28 16.55 -20.17
N LYS A 183 44.78 15.34 -20.44
CA LYS A 183 44.38 14.51 -21.59
C LYS A 183 44.08 13.09 -21.14
N GLU A 184 43.18 12.97 -20.17
CA GLU A 184 42.79 11.67 -19.61
C GLU A 184 41.92 10.90 -20.59
N LEU A 185 42.25 9.62 -20.79
CA LEU A 185 41.39 8.72 -21.57
C LEU A 185 40.16 8.36 -20.75
N ARG A 186 38.99 8.80 -21.19
CA ARG A 186 37.69 8.49 -20.60
C ARG A 186 36.75 7.94 -21.67
N PHE A 187 35.61 7.42 -21.26
CA PHE A 187 34.58 6.90 -22.15
C PHE A 187 33.27 7.66 -21.92
N PHE A 188 32.50 7.89 -22.96
CA PHE A 188 31.14 8.41 -22.88
C PHE A 188 30.22 7.53 -23.73
N TYR A 189 28.94 7.48 -23.38
CA TYR A 189 27.92 6.85 -24.20
C TYR A 189 27.46 7.82 -25.29
N ASN A 190 27.71 7.46 -26.54
CA ASN A 190 27.22 8.21 -27.68
C ASN A 190 25.82 7.68 -28.05
N SER A 191 24.78 8.44 -27.70
CA SER A 191 23.39 8.10 -27.95
C SER A 191 23.07 7.98 -29.44
N SER A 192 23.67 8.81 -30.30
CA SER A 192 23.51 8.76 -31.76
C SER A 192 24.03 7.47 -32.38
N THR A 193 25.04 6.83 -31.77
CA THR A 193 25.65 5.59 -32.29
C THR A 193 25.34 4.34 -31.44
N GLY A 194 24.71 4.50 -30.27
CA GLY A 194 24.45 3.40 -29.32
C GLY A 194 25.72 2.73 -28.77
N ARG A 195 26.84 3.46 -28.69
CA ARG A 195 28.17 2.91 -28.34
C ARG A 195 28.89 3.77 -27.31
N CYS A 196 29.59 3.08 -26.39
CA CYS A 196 30.58 3.70 -25.52
C CYS A 196 31.87 3.98 -26.30
N GLN A 197 32.19 5.26 -26.48
CA GLN A 197 33.33 5.75 -27.25
C GLN A 197 34.36 6.44 -26.34
N PRO A 198 35.66 6.33 -26.62
CA PRO A 198 36.69 7.04 -25.87
C PRO A 198 36.72 8.53 -26.24
N PHE A 199 37.07 9.39 -25.28
CA PHE A 199 37.36 10.80 -25.50
C PHE A 199 38.48 11.29 -24.57
N ARG A 200 39.07 12.45 -24.88
CA ARG A 200 40.12 13.09 -24.06
C ARG A 200 39.49 14.08 -23.08
N TYR A 201 39.33 13.67 -21.83
CA TYR A 201 38.82 14.52 -20.76
C TYR A 201 39.92 15.42 -20.20
N SER A 202 39.55 16.65 -19.89
CA SER A 202 40.49 17.70 -19.48
C SER A 202 40.94 17.63 -18.02
N GLY A 203 40.31 16.79 -17.20
CA GLY A 203 40.63 16.61 -15.78
C GLY A 203 39.78 17.42 -14.78
N CYS A 204 38.88 18.30 -15.25
CA CYS A 204 37.93 19.02 -14.40
C CYS A 204 36.71 19.50 -15.19
N GLY A 205 35.60 19.79 -14.50
CA GLY A 205 34.32 20.15 -15.12
C GLY A 205 33.62 18.94 -15.72
N GLY A 206 33.02 19.10 -16.89
CA GLY A 206 32.38 17.99 -17.59
C GLY A 206 30.95 17.72 -17.14
N ASN A 207 30.39 16.64 -17.67
CA ASN A 207 29.12 16.06 -17.23
C ASN A 207 29.29 14.60 -16.80
N GLU A 208 28.20 13.99 -16.30
CA GLU A 208 28.18 12.63 -15.77
C GLU A 208 28.35 11.53 -16.83
N ASN A 209 28.27 11.85 -18.13
CA ASN A 209 28.58 10.92 -19.22
C ASN A 209 30.09 10.76 -19.41
N ASN A 210 30.78 10.39 -18.33
CA ASN A 210 32.23 10.33 -18.26
C ASN A 210 32.67 9.17 -17.38
N PHE A 211 33.17 8.11 -18.02
CA PHE A 211 33.52 6.85 -17.39
C PHE A 211 35.02 6.57 -17.50
N THR A 212 35.63 6.03 -16.45
CA THR A 212 37.04 5.59 -16.44
C THR A 212 37.30 4.36 -17.32
N SER A 213 36.26 3.60 -17.68
CA SER A 213 36.41 2.37 -18.48
C SER A 213 35.23 2.16 -19.42
N ARG A 214 35.48 1.47 -20.55
CA ARG A 214 34.41 1.07 -21.48
C ARG A 214 33.38 0.16 -20.80
N LYS A 215 33.83 -0.74 -19.91
CA LYS A 215 32.97 -1.70 -19.19
C LYS A 215 31.98 -0.98 -18.26
N SER A 216 32.43 0.05 -17.54
CA SER A 216 31.53 0.84 -16.68
C SER A 216 30.51 1.64 -17.50
N CYS A 217 30.93 2.24 -18.62
CA CYS A 217 30.02 2.90 -19.54
C CYS A 217 28.94 1.94 -20.07
N LEU A 218 29.33 0.75 -20.54
CA LEU A 218 28.37 -0.23 -21.08
C LEU A 218 27.38 -0.69 -20.01
N ARG A 219 27.88 -1.03 -18.82
CA ARG A 219 27.02 -1.48 -17.70
C ARG A 219 25.98 -0.44 -17.30
N ILE A 220 26.32 0.85 -17.39
CA ILE A 220 25.45 1.94 -16.92
C ILE A 220 24.52 2.43 -18.05
N CYS A 221 25.04 2.57 -19.27
CA CYS A 221 24.37 3.23 -20.37
C CYS A 221 23.91 2.31 -21.51
N LYS A 222 24.31 1.04 -21.51
CA LYS A 222 23.91 0.04 -22.52
C LYS A 222 23.31 -1.18 -21.82
N LYS A 223 21.99 -1.13 -21.57
CA LYS A 223 21.21 -2.25 -21.05
C LYS A 223 20.78 -3.18 -22.18
#